data_AF-A0A1X0R1B2-F1
#
_entry.id   AF-A0A1X0R1B2-F1
#
_cell.length_a   1.000
_cell.length_b   1.000
_cell.length_c   1.000
_cell.angle_alpha   90.00
_cell.angle_beta   90.00
_cell.angle_gamma   90.00
#
_symmetry.space_group_name_H-M   'P 1'
#
loop_
_entity.id
_entity.type
_entity.pdbx_description
1 polymer ?
#
loop_
_entity_poly.entity_id
_entity_poly.type
_entity_poly.pdbx_seq_one_letter_code
_entity_poly.pdbx_strand_id
1 'polypeptide(L)'
;MQRKKVGRKNDLIICSKSGIELGCGEAGLDPEEFDTKVIVESSLKTPKTMHDMFIRLCRSVDNKQEVIKKLQVVGLVFSRCKIRMLIMDCPDGYVCRLRGTTAAGFNGEEKALGLDLYKVYQLIWMAMEVCKEVESIVQSNRSTAAIKFDSDDNHADDEVYLPDCLRSPKRD
;
A
#
# COMPACT_ATOMS: atom_id res chain seq x y z
N MET A 1 26.36 15.13 10.53
CA MET A 1 25.76 14.16 9.58
C MET A 1 24.37 14.68 9.21
N GLN A 2 24.17 15.14 7.98
CA GLN A 2 22.89 15.77 7.56
C GLN A 2 21.87 14.66 7.26
N ARG A 3 20.66 14.74 7.81
CA ARG A 3 19.60 13.76 7.52
C ARG A 3 19.28 13.80 6.02
N LYS A 4 19.24 12.63 5.39
CA LYS A 4 18.78 12.48 3.99
C LYS A 4 17.34 13.03 3.91
N LYS A 5 17.07 13.90 2.92
CA LYS A 5 15.69 14.34 2.65
C LYS A 5 14.93 13.15 2.07
N VAL A 6 13.99 12.61 2.85
CA VAL A 6 13.11 11.52 2.45
C VAL A 6 11.68 12.05 2.53
N GLY A 7 10.78 11.50 1.71
CA GLY A 7 9.35 11.79 1.80
C GLY A 7 8.73 11.35 3.14
N ARG A 8 7.39 11.33 3.21
CA ARG A 8 6.68 10.84 4.39
C ARG A 8 7.03 9.36 4.63
N LYS A 9 7.46 9.06 5.85
CA LYS A 9 7.75 7.70 6.32
C LYS A 9 6.54 7.16 7.07
N ASN A 10 6.07 5.99 6.69
CA ASN A 10 5.05 5.24 7.45
C ASN A 10 5.71 4.49 8.61
N ASP A 11 4.96 4.25 9.67
CA ASP A 11 5.46 3.55 10.87
C ASP A 11 5.74 2.07 10.60
N LEU A 12 4.93 1.46 9.73
CA LEU A 12 5.02 0.07 9.33
C LEU A 12 5.13 -0.05 7.81
N ILE A 13 6.00 -0.95 7.36
CA ILE A 13 6.08 -1.42 5.98
C ILE A 13 6.01 -2.95 6.02
N ILE A 14 5.10 -3.54 5.26
CA ILE A 14 4.94 -4.98 5.11
C ILE A 14 5.71 -5.40 3.87
N CYS A 15 6.76 -6.19 4.06
CA CYS A 15 7.61 -6.67 2.99
C CYS A 15 7.58 -8.19 2.89
N SER A 16 7.67 -8.71 1.67
CA SER A 16 8.00 -10.11 1.44
C SER A 16 9.46 -10.41 1.80
N LYS A 17 9.80 -11.70 1.89
CA LYS A 17 11.20 -12.15 2.05
C LYS A 17 12.09 -11.71 0.88
N SER A 18 11.52 -11.51 -0.30
CA SER A 18 12.24 -11.02 -1.48
C SER A 18 12.36 -9.50 -1.54
N GLY A 19 11.95 -8.78 -0.49
CA GLY A 19 12.03 -7.31 -0.39
C GLY A 19 10.96 -6.57 -1.18
N ILE A 20 9.87 -7.24 -1.58
CA ILE A 20 8.74 -6.58 -2.25
C ILE A 20 7.87 -5.94 -1.19
N GLU A 21 7.57 -4.65 -1.33
CA GLU A 21 6.64 -3.92 -0.46
C GLU A 21 5.21 -4.26 -0.86
N LEU A 22 4.45 -4.85 0.06
CA LEU A 22 3.09 -5.36 -0.15
C LEU A 22 2.03 -4.55 0.62
N GLY A 23 2.48 -3.78 1.60
CA GLY A 23 1.60 -2.96 2.40
C GLY A 23 2.34 -2.03 3.35
N CYS A 24 1.58 -1.25 4.08
CA CYS A 24 2.10 -0.28 5.03
C CYS A 24 1.16 -0.10 6.21
N GLY A 25 1.60 0.63 7.24
CA GLY A 25 0.74 1.05 8.31
C GLY A 25 1.21 2.31 9.02
N GLU A 26 0.26 2.95 9.69
CA GLU A 26 0.43 4.20 10.42
C GLU A 26 -0.30 4.10 11.76
N ALA A 27 0.30 4.64 12.82
CA ALA A 27 -0.26 4.60 14.15
C ALA A 27 -0.44 5.99 14.75
N GLY A 28 -1.70 6.35 15.00
CA GLY A 28 -2.11 7.52 15.76
C GLY A 28 -2.50 7.17 17.20
N LEU A 29 -2.17 8.06 18.13
CA LEU A 29 -2.64 7.99 19.53
C LEU A 29 -4.06 8.54 19.69
N ASP A 30 -4.53 9.28 18.68
CA ASP A 30 -5.75 10.05 18.76
C ASP A 30 -6.98 9.13 18.74
N PRO A 31 -7.88 9.25 19.73
CA PRO A 31 -9.00 8.33 19.91
C PRO A 31 -10.19 8.60 18.98
N GLU A 32 -10.31 9.84 18.50
CA GLU A 32 -11.43 10.28 17.68
C GLU A 32 -11.23 9.89 16.22
N GLU A 33 -12.17 9.12 15.70
CA GLU A 33 -12.14 8.62 14.31
C GLU A 33 -12.23 9.74 13.27
N PHE A 34 -12.79 10.90 13.66
CA PHE A 34 -12.92 12.10 12.85
C PHE A 34 -11.91 13.18 13.20
N ASP A 35 -10.90 12.87 14.02
CA ASP A 35 -9.84 13.83 14.24
C ASP A 35 -9.09 14.10 12.92
N THR A 36 -8.69 15.35 12.74
CA THR A 36 -7.99 15.82 11.54
C THR A 36 -6.77 14.96 11.26
N LYS A 37 -6.06 14.52 12.30
CA LYS A 37 -4.88 13.69 12.15
C LYS A 37 -5.23 12.28 11.64
N VAL A 38 -6.24 11.63 12.21
CA VAL A 38 -6.71 10.31 11.75
C VAL A 38 -7.19 10.38 10.31
N ILE A 39 -7.90 11.45 9.93
CA ILE A 39 -8.33 11.69 8.54
C ILE A 39 -7.10 11.88 7.63
N VAL A 40 -6.15 12.71 8.00
CA VAL A 40 -4.93 12.97 7.21
C VAL A 40 -4.09 11.69 7.06
N GLU A 41 -3.95 10.91 8.11
CA GLU A 41 -3.19 9.65 8.09
C GLU A 41 -3.90 8.62 7.20
N SER A 42 -5.19 8.38 7.41
CA SER A 42 -5.98 7.38 6.68
C SER A 42 -6.27 7.75 5.23
N SER A 43 -6.44 9.05 4.91
CA SER A 43 -6.96 9.50 3.61
C SER A 43 -5.91 10.20 2.75
N LEU A 44 -4.76 10.60 3.31
CA LEU A 44 -3.72 11.30 2.55
C LEU A 44 -2.34 10.67 2.70
N LYS A 45 -1.85 10.43 3.93
CA LYS A 45 -0.49 9.91 4.14
C LYS A 45 -0.39 8.45 3.71
N THR A 46 -1.20 7.57 4.30
CA THR A 46 -1.18 6.13 4.00
C THR A 46 -1.53 5.85 2.54
N PRO A 47 -2.58 6.45 1.94
CA PRO A 47 -2.91 6.21 0.54
C PRO A 47 -1.82 6.63 -0.45
N LYS A 48 -1.06 7.72 -0.17
CA LYS A 48 0.07 8.10 -1.02
C LYS A 48 1.15 7.03 -1.02
N THR A 49 1.52 6.54 0.17
CA THR A 49 2.49 5.45 0.30
C THR A 49 1.97 4.17 -0.37
N MET A 50 0.70 3.83 -0.19
CA MET A 50 0.07 2.67 -0.85
C MET A 50 0.10 2.80 -2.38
N HIS A 51 -0.15 3.99 -2.91
CA HIS A 51 -0.10 4.24 -4.35
C HIS A 51 1.32 4.06 -4.90
N ASP A 52 2.33 4.61 -4.22
CA ASP A 52 3.74 4.44 -4.62
C ASP A 52 4.14 2.95 -4.62
N MET A 53 3.73 2.19 -3.59
CA MET A 53 3.91 0.74 -3.54
C MET A 53 3.19 0.05 -4.70
N PHE A 54 1.94 0.43 -4.99
CA PHE A 54 1.14 -0.15 -6.06
C PHE A 54 1.79 0.05 -7.43
N ILE A 55 2.29 1.25 -7.72
CA ILE A 55 3.03 1.54 -8.97
C ILE A 55 4.29 0.69 -9.08
N ARG A 56 5.02 0.46 -7.98
CA ARG A 56 6.19 -0.44 -7.97
C ARG A 56 5.80 -1.88 -8.26
N LEU A 57 4.67 -2.36 -7.72
CA LEU A 57 4.14 -3.69 -8.04
C LEU A 57 3.74 -3.80 -9.52
N CYS A 58 3.07 -2.80 -10.08
CA CYS A 58 2.72 -2.77 -11.51
C CYS A 58 3.96 -2.89 -12.40
N ARG A 59 5.04 -2.17 -12.07
CA ARG A 59 6.32 -2.26 -12.79
C ARG A 59 6.96 -3.65 -12.66
N SER A 60 6.83 -4.31 -11.51
CA SER A 60 7.40 -5.65 -11.31
C SER A 60 6.75 -6.75 -12.15
N VAL A 61 5.59 -6.48 -12.74
CA VAL A 61 4.85 -7.37 -13.63
C VAL A 61 4.74 -6.80 -15.07
N ASP A 62 5.69 -5.93 -15.45
CA ASP A 62 5.77 -5.27 -16.76
C ASP A 62 4.50 -4.52 -17.18
N ASN A 63 3.76 -3.98 -16.22
CA ASN A 63 2.51 -3.28 -16.45
C ASN A 63 1.44 -4.07 -17.26
N LYS A 64 1.47 -5.40 -17.18
CA LYS A 64 0.46 -6.27 -17.81
C LYS A 64 -0.94 -5.99 -17.23
N GLN A 65 -1.83 -5.45 -18.04
CA GLN A 65 -3.12 -4.92 -17.58
C GLN A 65 -3.99 -6.01 -16.93
N GLU A 66 -3.96 -7.25 -17.44
CA GLU A 66 -4.65 -8.41 -16.90
C GLU A 66 -4.14 -8.84 -15.51
N VAL A 67 -2.87 -8.54 -15.21
CA VAL A 67 -2.25 -8.83 -13.91
C VAL A 67 -2.48 -7.68 -12.94
N ILE A 68 -2.35 -6.42 -13.39
CA ILE A 68 -2.57 -5.22 -12.58
C ILE A 68 -3.94 -5.25 -11.90
N LYS A 69 -4.99 -5.68 -12.62
CA LYS A 69 -6.36 -5.78 -12.10
C LYS A 69 -6.50 -6.70 -10.87
N LYS A 70 -5.53 -7.60 -10.66
CA LYS A 70 -5.49 -8.54 -9.54
C LYS A 70 -4.57 -8.08 -8.42
N LEU A 71 -3.76 -7.04 -8.64
CA LEU A 71 -2.87 -6.50 -7.62
C LEU A 71 -3.67 -5.70 -6.58
N GLN A 72 -3.24 -5.82 -5.33
CA GLN A 72 -3.78 -5.05 -4.21
C GLN A 72 -2.63 -4.62 -3.29
N VAL A 73 -2.80 -3.49 -2.62
CA VAL A 73 -1.90 -3.04 -1.55
C VAL A 73 -2.71 -2.81 -0.29
N VAL A 74 -2.19 -3.28 0.84
CA VAL A 74 -2.85 -3.16 2.15
C VAL A 74 -2.27 -2.00 2.95
N GLY A 75 -3.15 -1.22 3.58
CA GLY A 75 -2.79 -0.17 4.53
C GLY A 75 -3.44 -0.45 5.88
N LEU A 76 -2.68 -0.48 6.97
CA LEU A 76 -3.21 -0.64 8.32
C LEU A 76 -3.13 0.69 9.06
N VAL A 77 -4.27 1.24 9.45
CA VAL A 77 -4.34 2.46 10.24
C VAL A 77 -4.74 2.10 11.66
N PHE A 78 -3.85 2.37 12.60
CA PHE A 78 -4.09 2.20 14.03
C PHE A 78 -4.48 3.55 14.63
N SER A 79 -5.56 3.56 15.41
CA SER A 79 -6.00 4.72 16.19
C SER A 79 -6.31 4.24 17.59
N ARG A 80 -5.41 4.55 18.54
CA ARG A 80 -5.47 4.10 19.93
C ARG A 80 -5.61 2.58 20.06
N CYS A 81 -6.83 2.07 20.28
CA CYS A 81 -7.15 0.65 20.46
C CYS A 81 -7.97 0.08 19.30
N LYS A 82 -8.01 0.79 18.16
CA LYS A 82 -8.71 0.39 16.95
C LYS A 82 -7.73 0.22 15.80
N ILE A 83 -8.05 -0.71 14.90
CA ILE A 83 -7.38 -0.96 13.64
C ILE A 83 -8.40 -0.86 12.52
N ARG A 84 -8.02 -0.19 11.43
CA ARG A 84 -8.76 -0.14 10.18
C ARG A 84 -7.87 -0.61 9.06
N MET A 85 -8.39 -1.50 8.22
CA MET A 85 -7.70 -1.96 7.03
C MET A 85 -8.17 -1.17 5.81
N LEU A 86 -7.21 -0.66 5.05
CA LEU A 86 -7.38 -0.04 3.74
C LEU A 86 -6.88 -0.99 2.67
N ILE A 87 -7.57 -1.03 1.55
CA ILE A 87 -7.21 -1.81 0.36
C ILE A 87 -7.19 -0.86 -0.82
N MET A 88 -6.06 -0.83 -1.53
CA MET A 88 -5.95 -0.12 -2.80
C MET A 88 -5.87 -1.14 -3.95
N ASP A 89 -6.71 -0.96 -4.96
CA ASP A 89 -6.72 -1.75 -6.20
C ASP A 89 -6.93 -0.87 -7.45
N CYS A 90 -6.69 -1.42 -8.64
CA CYS A 90 -6.90 -0.73 -9.93
C CYS A 90 -7.72 -1.61 -10.88
N PRO A 91 -9.07 -1.64 -10.75
CA PRO A 91 -9.92 -2.59 -11.46
C PRO A 91 -9.92 -2.40 -12.98
N ASP A 92 -9.75 -1.17 -13.46
CA ASP A 92 -9.82 -0.83 -14.89
C ASP A 92 -8.47 -0.37 -15.49
N GLY A 93 -7.41 -0.33 -14.69
CA GLY A 93 -6.07 0.06 -15.14
C GLY A 93 -5.83 1.58 -15.23
N TYR A 94 -6.86 2.42 -15.06
CA TYR A 94 -6.73 3.89 -15.15
C TYR A 94 -6.97 4.61 -13.81
N VAL A 95 -7.77 4.04 -12.90
CA VAL A 95 -8.08 4.64 -11.59
C VAL A 95 -7.75 3.66 -10.47
N CYS A 96 -6.95 4.13 -9.53
CA CYS A 96 -6.75 3.46 -8.25
C CYS A 96 -7.93 3.77 -7.32
N ARG A 97 -8.56 2.72 -6.80
CA ARG A 97 -9.65 2.81 -5.85
C ARG A 97 -9.13 2.45 -4.46
N LEU A 98 -9.43 3.32 -3.49
CA LEU A 98 -9.17 3.08 -2.07
C LEU A 98 -10.47 2.64 -1.39
N ARG A 99 -10.46 1.46 -0.77
CA ARG A 99 -11.55 0.92 0.05
C ARG A 99 -11.08 0.79 1.48
N GLY A 100 -11.96 0.98 2.46
CA GLY A 100 -11.65 0.79 3.87
C GLY A 100 -12.67 -0.11 4.54
N THR A 101 -12.21 -1.00 5.41
CA THR A 101 -13.09 -1.79 6.29
C THR A 101 -13.70 -0.90 7.36
N THR A 102 -14.68 -1.44 8.08
CA THR A 102 -15.04 -0.93 9.41
C THR A 102 -13.86 -1.09 10.36
N ALA A 103 -13.66 -0.13 11.26
CA ALA A 103 -12.65 -0.25 12.30
C ALA A 103 -13.04 -1.35 13.30
N ALA A 104 -12.11 -2.23 13.62
CA ALA A 104 -12.24 -3.15 14.75
C ALA A 104 -11.36 -2.66 15.89
N GLY A 105 -11.75 -2.84 17.14
CA GLY A 105 -10.94 -2.42 18.25
C GLY A 105 -11.52 -2.85 19.58
N PHE A 106 -10.78 -2.57 20.64
CA PHE A 106 -11.18 -2.90 21.99
C PHE A 106 -12.12 -1.82 22.53
N ASN A 107 -13.28 -2.26 23.01
CA ASN A 107 -14.25 -1.42 23.72
C ASN A 107 -13.86 -1.19 25.20
N GLY A 108 -12.88 -1.94 25.72
CA GLY A 108 -12.38 -1.82 27.10
C GLY A 108 -13.15 -2.65 28.12
N GLU A 109 -14.13 -3.45 27.68
CA GLU A 109 -14.89 -4.36 28.54
C GLU A 109 -14.24 -5.75 28.57
N GLU A 110 -13.89 -6.23 29.77
CA GLU A 110 -13.22 -7.54 29.93
C GLU A 110 -14.03 -8.70 29.32
N LYS A 111 -15.36 -8.65 29.45
CA LYS A 111 -16.27 -9.68 28.89
C LYS A 111 -16.24 -9.73 27.36
N ALA A 112 -15.99 -8.60 26.71
CA ALA A 112 -15.96 -8.50 25.25
C ALA A 112 -14.56 -8.73 24.66
N LEU A 113 -13.52 -8.83 25.51
CA LEU A 113 -12.13 -8.92 25.09
C LEU A 113 -11.89 -10.05 24.07
N GLY A 114 -12.45 -11.24 24.30
CA GLY A 114 -12.28 -12.37 23.38
C GLY A 114 -12.87 -12.09 21.99
N LEU A 115 -14.05 -11.47 21.92
CA LEU A 115 -14.71 -11.13 20.66
C LEU A 115 -13.99 -9.99 19.93
N ASP A 116 -13.53 -8.98 20.65
CA ASP A 116 -12.81 -7.85 20.08
C ASP A 116 -11.44 -8.27 19.56
N LEU A 117 -10.73 -9.12 20.32
CA LEU A 117 -9.47 -9.70 19.90
C LEU A 117 -9.66 -10.52 18.62
N TYR A 118 -10.71 -11.35 18.55
CA TYR A 118 -11.06 -12.11 17.35
C TYR A 118 -11.23 -11.20 16.12
N LYS A 119 -11.98 -10.11 16.23
CA LYS A 119 -12.20 -9.16 15.11
C LYS A 119 -10.89 -8.51 14.65
N VAL A 120 -10.05 -8.10 15.59
CA VAL A 120 -8.72 -7.51 15.29
C VAL A 120 -7.83 -8.53 14.58
N TYR A 121 -7.75 -9.76 15.08
CA TYR A 121 -6.99 -10.83 14.44
C TYR A 121 -7.54 -11.19 13.06
N GLN A 122 -8.86 -11.17 12.88
CA GLN A 122 -9.47 -11.42 11.58
C GLN A 122 -9.03 -10.38 10.54
N LEU A 123 -8.98 -9.08 10.89
CA LEU A 123 -8.46 -8.04 10.01
C LEU A 123 -6.98 -8.24 9.66
N ILE A 124 -6.15 -8.56 10.67
CA ILE A 124 -4.72 -8.82 10.46
C ILE A 124 -4.52 -10.05 9.56
N TRP A 125 -5.30 -11.11 9.78
CA TRP A 125 -5.26 -12.31 8.96
C TRP A 125 -5.63 -12.02 7.50
N MET A 126 -6.72 -11.28 7.28
CA MET A 126 -7.12 -10.87 5.92
C MET A 126 -6.05 -10.02 5.24
N ALA A 127 -5.44 -9.07 5.96
CA ALA A 127 -4.32 -8.28 5.43
C ALA A 127 -3.15 -9.17 4.99
N MET A 128 -2.80 -10.17 5.81
CA MET A 128 -1.73 -11.12 5.49
C MET A 128 -2.07 -11.99 4.29
N GLU A 129 -3.33 -12.41 4.15
CA GLU A 129 -3.75 -13.25 3.03
C GLU A 129 -3.68 -12.50 1.70
N VAL A 130 -4.15 -11.25 1.66
CA VAL A 130 -4.01 -10.38 0.48
C VAL A 130 -2.54 -10.19 0.11
N CYS A 131 -1.66 -9.96 1.10
CA CYS A 131 -0.22 -9.84 0.85
C CYS A 131 0.37 -11.11 0.22
N LYS A 132 0.00 -12.31 0.71
CA LYS A 132 0.48 -13.59 0.14
C LYS A 132 -0.02 -13.80 -1.28
N GLU A 133 -1.29 -13.51 -1.55
CA GLU A 133 -1.87 -13.63 -2.89
C GLU A 133 -1.13 -12.74 -3.89
N VAL A 134 -0.91 -11.47 -3.51
CA VAL A 134 -0.18 -10.50 -4.34
C VAL A 134 1.27 -10.93 -4.55
N GLU A 135 1.94 -11.42 -3.50
CA GLU A 135 3.29 -11.97 -3.62
C GLU A 135 3.35 -13.13 -4.63
N SER A 136 2.40 -14.07 -4.56
CA SER A 136 2.32 -15.20 -5.49
C SER A 136 2.07 -14.76 -6.93
N ILE A 137 1.18 -13.78 -7.14
CA ILE A 137 0.91 -13.21 -8.46
C ILE A 137 2.16 -12.57 -9.03
N VAL A 138 2.84 -11.74 -8.24
CA VAL A 138 4.06 -11.05 -8.67
C VAL A 138 5.16 -12.05 -8.97
N GLN A 139 5.42 -13.04 -8.11
CA GLN A 139 6.44 -14.05 -8.35
C GLN A 139 6.19 -14.86 -9.62
N SER A 140 4.92 -15.17 -9.90
CA SER A 140 4.53 -15.93 -11.11
C SER A 140 4.64 -15.13 -12.41
N ASN A 141 4.55 -13.80 -12.31
CA ASN A 141 4.57 -12.88 -13.46
C ASN A 141 5.86 -12.05 -13.54
N ARG A 142 6.79 -12.27 -12.62
CA ARG A 142 8.05 -11.55 -12.55
C ARG A 142 8.88 -11.95 -13.77
N SER A 143 9.15 -10.98 -14.62
CA SER A 143 9.96 -11.23 -15.80
C SER A 143 11.40 -11.52 -15.39
N THR A 144 11.93 -12.65 -15.86
CA THR A 144 13.37 -12.96 -15.90
C THR A 144 14.04 -12.09 -16.96
N ALA A 145 13.81 -10.78 -16.94
CA ALA A 145 14.65 -9.86 -17.68
C ALA A 145 15.97 -9.77 -16.92
N ALA A 146 16.96 -10.54 -17.35
CA ALA A 146 18.34 -10.34 -16.94
C ALA A 146 18.67 -8.86 -17.22
N ILE A 147 18.96 -8.11 -16.16
CA ILE A 147 19.49 -6.75 -16.29
C ILE A 147 20.84 -6.91 -16.99
N LYS A 148 20.87 -6.69 -18.30
CA LYS A 148 22.10 -6.39 -19.00
C LYS A 148 22.47 -4.98 -18.59
N PHE A 149 23.52 -4.85 -17.80
CA PHE A 149 24.17 -3.56 -17.59
C PHE A 149 24.87 -3.21 -18.90
N ASP A 150 24.17 -2.54 -19.81
CA ASP A 150 24.87 -1.74 -20.81
C ASP A 150 25.32 -0.47 -20.09
N SER A 151 26.63 -0.38 -19.87
CA SER A 151 27.29 0.87 -19.56
C SER A 151 27.24 1.73 -20.83
N ASP A 152 26.27 2.63 -20.92
CA ASP A 152 26.45 3.76 -21.83
C ASP A 152 25.75 5.02 -21.30
N ASP A 153 26.58 6.04 -21.09
CA ASP A 153 26.21 7.38 -20.66
C ASP A 153 25.40 8.07 -21.77
N ASN A 154 24.08 7.94 -21.74
CA ASN A 154 23.20 8.84 -22.49
C ASN A 154 21.90 9.10 -21.72
N HIS A 155 21.82 10.31 -21.13
CA HIS A 155 20.61 10.87 -20.55
C HIS A 155 19.54 11.11 -21.64
N ALA A 156 18.72 10.10 -21.89
CA ALA A 156 17.37 10.28 -22.38
C ALA A 156 16.46 9.70 -21.30
N ASP A 157 15.58 10.53 -20.73
CA ASP A 157 14.58 10.10 -19.77
C ASP A 157 13.85 8.86 -20.32
N ASP A 158 14.00 7.72 -19.65
CA ASP A 158 13.18 6.53 -19.89
C ASP A 158 11.72 6.96 -19.70
N GLU A 159 11.03 7.28 -20.80
CA GLU A 159 9.61 7.61 -20.80
C GLU A 159 8.85 6.37 -20.36
N VAL A 160 8.58 6.31 -19.06
CA VAL A 160 7.63 5.37 -18.47
C VAL A 160 6.31 5.59 -19.19
N TYR A 161 5.79 4.58 -19.87
CA TYR A 161 4.41 4.60 -20.37
C TYR A 161 3.46 4.61 -19.16
N LEU A 162 3.17 5.82 -18.69
CA LEU A 162 2.11 6.11 -17.75
C LEU A 162 0.85 6.39 -18.56
N PRO A 163 -0.25 5.65 -18.35
CA PRO A 163 -1.53 6.01 -18.94
C PRO A 163 -1.85 7.46 -18.57
N ASP A 164 -2.51 8.19 -19.48
CA ASP A 164 -2.67 9.65 -19.38
C ASP A 164 -3.28 10.13 -18.06
N CYS A 165 -4.09 9.29 -17.42
CA CYS A 165 -4.68 9.52 -16.09
C CYS A 165 -3.68 9.54 -14.91
N LEU A 166 -2.47 9.00 -15.11
CA LEU A 166 -1.40 8.97 -14.10
C LEU A 166 -0.29 9.99 -14.40
N ARG A 167 -0.41 10.77 -15.48
CA ARG A 167 0.48 11.88 -15.75
C ARG A 167 0.08 13.07 -14.89
N SER A 168 1.04 13.65 -14.18
CA SER A 168 0.84 14.94 -13.51
C SER A 168 0.36 15.96 -14.55
N PRO A 169 -0.72 16.71 -14.29
CA PRO A 169 -1.18 17.76 -15.19
C PRO A 169 -0.02 18.71 -15.49
N LYS A 170 0.22 18.97 -16.78
CA LYS A 170 1.20 19.98 -17.18
C LYS A 170 0.66 21.33 -16.72
N ARG A 171 1.50 22.12 -16.05
CA ARG A 171 1.17 23.52 -15.78
C ARG A 171 1.28 24.26 -17.11
N ASP A 172 0.17 24.84 -17.55
CA ASP A 172 0.16 25.86 -18.59
C ASP A 172 0.92 27.12 -18.12
#